data_AF-D7UDV1-F1
#
_entry.id   AF-D7UDV1-F1
#
_cell.length_a   1.000
_cell.length_b   1.000
_cell.length_c   1.000
_cell.angle_alpha   90.00
_cell.angle_beta   90.00
_cell.angle_gamma   90.00
#
_symmetry.space_group_name_H-M   'P 1'
#
loop_
_entity.id
_entity.type
_entity.pdbx_description
1 polymer ?
#
loop_
_entity_poly.entity_id
_entity_poly.type
_entity_poly.pdbx_seq_one_letter_code
_entity_poly.pdbx_strand_id
1 'polypeptide(L)'
;MDSEQFHQEGEAPVEETKKSSHVLRKLEKRQADRKLDPHIEEQFSSGRLLACISSRPGQCGRADGYILEGKELEFYTRKIQRKKGKGAGAAA
;
A
#
# COMPACT_ATOMS: atom_id res chain seq x y z
N MET A 1 17.47 -0.44 -32.10
CA MET A 1 18.26 -0.88 -30.94
C MET A 1 18.08 0.20 -29.87
N ASP A 2 17.21 0.13 -28.89
CA ASP A 2 16.40 -0.96 -28.39
C ASP A 2 15.08 -0.37 -27.87
N SER A 3 14.01 -0.97 -28.39
CA SER A 3 12.64 -0.88 -27.92
C SER A 3 12.49 -1.61 -26.58
N GLU A 4 11.41 -1.27 -25.87
CA GLU A 4 10.76 -2.06 -24.79
C GLU A 4 11.36 -1.92 -23.37
N GLN A 5 10.60 -1.77 -22.28
CA GLN A 5 9.20 -2.12 -22.01
C GLN A 5 8.64 -1.19 -20.90
N PHE A 6 7.47 -0.59 -21.15
CA PHE A 6 6.57 -0.13 -20.09
C PHE A 6 5.85 -1.38 -19.55
N HIS A 7 6.10 -1.74 -18.30
CA HIS A 7 5.34 -2.81 -17.64
C HIS A 7 3.99 -2.26 -17.18
N GLN A 8 2.97 -2.47 -18.00
CA GLN A 8 1.56 -2.37 -17.63
C GLN A 8 1.04 -3.80 -17.40
N GLU A 9 1.01 -4.22 -16.13
CA GLU A 9 0.44 -5.48 -15.66
C GLU A 9 -0.47 -5.08 -14.49
N GLY A 10 -1.76 -4.85 -14.70
CA GLY A 10 -2.76 -5.92 -14.68
C GLY A 10 -4.07 -5.39 -14.08
N GLU A 11 -4.76 -4.49 -14.78
CA GLU A 11 -6.19 -4.33 -14.58
C GLU A 11 -6.85 -5.47 -15.34
N ALA A 12 -6.98 -6.64 -14.70
CA ALA A 12 -7.92 -7.63 -15.16
C ALA A 12 -9.28 -6.92 -15.24
N PRO A 13 -9.97 -6.91 -16.39
CA PRO A 13 -11.32 -6.37 -16.45
C PRO A 13 -12.13 -7.21 -15.47
N VAL A 14 -12.54 -6.61 -14.36
CA VAL A 14 -13.60 -7.17 -13.52
C VAL A 14 -14.76 -7.27 -14.47
N GLU A 15 -15.04 -8.48 -14.98
CA GLU A 15 -16.16 -8.74 -15.88
C GLU A 15 -17.34 -7.93 -15.38
N GLU A 16 -17.89 -7.07 -16.26
CA GLU A 16 -19.12 -6.34 -16.02
C GLU A 16 -20.28 -7.34 -16.01
N THR A 17 -20.27 -8.22 -15.01
CA THR A 17 -21.40 -9.01 -14.59
C THR A 17 -22.52 -8.04 -14.31
N LYS A 18 -23.69 -8.24 -14.94
CA LYS A 18 -24.87 -7.40 -14.73
C LYS A 18 -25.17 -7.34 -13.23
N LYS A 19 -24.84 -6.21 -12.59
CA LYS A 19 -25.05 -6.00 -11.16
C LYS A 19 -26.52 -5.66 -10.94
N SER A 20 -27.15 -6.26 -9.94
CA SER A 20 -28.53 -5.91 -9.57
C SER A 20 -28.60 -4.47 -9.04
N SER A 21 -29.76 -3.83 -9.17
CA SER A 21 -29.99 -2.45 -8.68
C SER A 21 -29.65 -2.28 -7.19
N HIS A 22 -29.88 -3.32 -6.39
CA HIS A 22 -29.50 -3.35 -4.98
C HIS A 22 -27.98 -3.33 -4.76
N VAL A 23 -27.21 -4.02 -5.60
CA VAL A 23 -25.74 -4.03 -5.52
C VAL A 23 -25.18 -2.68 -5.92
N LEU A 24 -25.70 -2.06 -6.99
CA LEU A 24 -25.29 -0.71 -7.41
C LEU A 24 -25.51 0.31 -6.29
N ARG A 25 -26.71 0.33 -5.70
CA ARG A 25 -27.02 1.21 -4.55
C ARG A 25 -26.10 0.96 -3.35
N LYS A 26 -25.67 -0.28 -3.13
CA LYS A 26 -24.74 -0.63 -2.04
C LYS A 26 -23.31 -0.15 -2.33
N LEU A 27 -22.88 -0.23 -3.59
CA LEU A 27 -21.58 0.25 -4.03
C LEU A 27 -21.51 1.78 -3.95
N GLU A 28 -22.53 2.49 -4.44
CA GLU A 28 -22.62 3.96 -4.35
C GLU A 28 -22.51 4.45 -2.91
N LYS A 29 -23.26 3.82 -1.98
CA LYS A 29 -23.17 4.14 -0.55
C LYS A 29 -21.77 3.90 0.04
N ARG A 30 -21.07 2.85 -0.39
CA ARG A 30 -19.70 2.55 0.09
C ARG A 30 -18.64 3.44 -0.53
N GLN A 31 -18.87 3.90 -1.77
CA GLN A 31 -17.95 4.79 -2.48
C GLN A 31 -17.95 6.19 -1.88
N ALA A 32 -19.08 6.68 -1.37
CA ALA A 32 -19.19 8.01 -0.76
C ALA A 32 -18.19 8.23 0.39
N ASP A 33 -17.98 7.19 1.22
CA ASP A 33 -17.08 7.26 2.38
C ASP A 33 -15.67 6.72 2.09
N ARG A 34 -15.38 6.32 0.83
CA ARG A 34 -14.09 5.74 0.44
C ARG A 34 -13.06 6.83 0.17
N LYS A 35 -12.57 7.48 1.22
CA LYS A 35 -11.44 8.40 1.15
C LYS A 35 -10.18 7.68 1.62
N LEU A 36 -9.16 7.60 0.76
CA LEU A 36 -7.84 7.09 1.11
C LEU A 36 -6.88 8.26 1.31
N ASP A 37 -5.89 8.08 2.19
CA ASP A 37 -4.83 9.07 2.36
C ASP A 37 -3.88 9.03 1.15
N PRO A 38 -3.45 10.19 0.61
CA PRO A 38 -2.58 10.24 -0.56
C PRO A 38 -1.27 9.46 -0.41
N HIS A 39 -0.69 9.41 0.81
CA HIS A 39 0.56 8.68 1.05
C HIS A 39 0.36 7.16 0.97
N ILE A 40 -0.85 6.69 1.28
CA ILE A 40 -1.21 5.28 1.15
C ILE A 40 -1.45 4.93 -0.33
N GLU A 41 -2.07 5.82 -1.10
CA GLU A 41 -2.25 5.65 -2.56
C GLU A 41 -0.92 5.54 -3.32
N GLU A 42 0.09 6.33 -2.93
CA GLU A 42 1.44 6.23 -3.49
C GLU A 42 2.05 4.84 -3.21
N GLN A 43 1.87 4.30 -2.02
CA GLN A 43 2.37 2.96 -1.68
C GLN A 43 1.63 1.85 -2.41
N PHE A 44 0.31 1.98 -2.60
CA PHE A 44 -0.46 1.06 -3.43
C PHE A 44 0.05 1.03 -4.87
N SER A 45 0.42 2.19 -5.42
CA SER A 45 1.04 2.29 -6.75
C SER A 45 2.39 1.56 -6.82
N SER A 46 3.15 1.56 -5.73
CA SER A 46 4.43 0.83 -5.65
C SER A 46 4.29 -0.68 -5.40
N GLY A 47 3.09 -1.16 -5.06
CA GLY A 47 2.81 -2.54 -4.67
C GLY A 47 3.42 -2.99 -3.33
N ARG A 48 4.02 -2.07 -2.57
CA ARG A 48 4.68 -2.35 -1.27
C ARG A 48 4.16 -1.41 -0.19
N LEU A 49 3.57 -1.98 0.85
CA LEU A 49 3.02 -1.24 1.99
C LEU A 49 3.94 -1.33 3.20
N LEU A 50 4.05 -0.23 3.95
CA LEU A 50 4.73 -0.22 5.24
C LEU A 50 3.77 -0.66 6.35
N ALA A 51 4.17 -1.65 7.13
CA ALA A 51 3.38 -2.21 8.22
C ALA A 51 4.22 -2.39 9.50
N CYS A 52 3.54 -2.36 10.64
CA CYS A 52 4.12 -2.66 11.95
C CYS A 52 3.76 -4.08 12.36
N ILE A 53 4.77 -4.87 12.74
CA ILE A 53 4.56 -6.20 13.33
C ILE A 53 4.17 -6.00 14.79
N SER A 54 2.94 -6.39 15.14
CA SER A 54 2.42 -6.30 16.51
C SER A 54 2.60 -7.61 17.28
N SER A 55 2.86 -8.71 16.58
CA SER A 55 3.11 -10.01 17.20
C SER A 55 4.56 -10.17 17.70
N ARG A 56 4.79 -11.22 18.50
CA ARG A 56 6.13 -11.63 18.96
C ARG A 56 6.55 -12.92 18.26
N PRO A 57 7.09 -12.84 17.03
CA PRO A 57 7.31 -14.02 16.18
C PRO A 57 8.20 -15.09 16.83
N GLY A 58 9.14 -14.72 17.69
CA GLY A 58 9.98 -15.68 18.40
C GLY A 58 9.27 -16.54 19.45
N GLN A 59 8.06 -16.17 19.87
CA GLN A 59 7.23 -16.94 20.80
C GLN A 59 6.02 -17.57 20.11
N CYS A 60 5.33 -16.80 19.26
CA CYS A 60 4.10 -17.24 18.61
C CYS A 60 4.31 -17.85 17.21
N GLY A 61 5.50 -17.77 16.62
CA GLY A 61 5.79 -18.26 15.27
C GLY A 61 5.08 -17.51 14.14
N ARG A 62 4.47 -16.36 14.44
CA ARG A 62 3.67 -15.56 13.51
C ARG A 62 4.13 -14.12 13.46
N ALA A 63 4.05 -13.51 12.28
CA ALA A 63 4.39 -12.11 12.02
C ALA A 63 3.13 -11.32 11.63
N ASP A 64 2.16 -11.28 12.54
CA ASP A 64 0.91 -10.55 12.36
C ASP A 64 1.12 -9.07 12.73
N GLY A 65 0.37 -8.18 12.08
CA GLY A 65 0.59 -6.75 12.17
C GLY A 65 -0.53 -5.91 11.56
N TYR A 66 -0.29 -4.60 11.48
CA TYR A 66 -1.21 -3.64 10.90
C TYR A 66 -0.46 -2.65 9.98
N ILE A 67 -1.19 -2.06 9.03
CA ILE A 67 -0.64 -1.08 8.07
C ILE A 67 -0.44 0.27 8.77
N LEU A 68 0.65 0.95 8.47
CA LEU A 68 0.89 2.30 8.99
C LEU A 68 0.06 3.33 8.22
N GLU A 69 -0.71 4.13 8.96
CA GLU A 69 -1.60 5.15 8.39
C GLU A 69 -1.36 6.54 9.00
N GLY A 70 -1.71 7.60 8.26
CA GLY A 70 -1.69 8.99 8.72
C GLY A 70 -0.36 9.41 9.37
N LYS A 71 -0.44 9.95 10.61
CA LYS A 71 0.71 10.50 11.35
C LYS A 71 1.81 9.47 11.63
N GLU A 72 1.42 8.20 11.85
CA GLU A 72 2.40 7.14 12.11
C GLU A 72 3.23 6.87 10.84
N LEU A 73 2.57 6.86 9.69
CA LEU A 73 3.24 6.68 8.41
C LEU A 73 4.25 7.79 8.12
N GLU A 74 3.86 9.06 8.33
CA GLU A 74 4.76 10.20 8.18
C GLU A 74 5.97 10.14 9.11
N PHE A 75 5.77 9.70 10.35
CA PHE A 75 6.83 9.59 11.34
C PHE A 75 7.89 8.56 10.90
N TYR A 76 7.46 7.36 10.53
CA TYR A 76 8.37 6.30 10.12
C TYR A 76 9.02 6.58 8.76
N THR A 77 8.30 7.19 7.81
CA THR A 77 8.86 7.59 6.51
C THR A 77 10.01 8.57 6.68
N ARG A 78 9.83 9.61 7.50
CA ARG A 78 10.92 10.56 7.82
C ARG A 78 12.11 9.88 8.48
N LYS A 79 11.86 8.92 9.38
CA LYS A 79 12.93 8.17 10.07
C LYS A 79 13.72 7.30 9.10
N ILE A 80 13.06 6.62 8.17
CA ILE A 80 13.68 5.77 7.14
C ILE A 80 14.53 6.63 6.19
N GLN A 81 14.00 7.76 5.71
CA GLN A 81 14.74 8.68 4.84
C GLN A 81 16.01 9.23 5.51
N ARG A 82 15.91 9.66 6.78
CA ARG A 82 17.08 10.12 7.56
C ARG A 82 18.12 9.01 7.75
N LYS A 83 17.69 7.77 7.98
CA LYS A 83 18.59 6.62 8.09
C LYS A 83 19.28 6.32 6.75
N LYS A 84 18.54 6.38 5.64
CA LYS A 84 19.08 6.16 4.29
C LYS A 84 20.14 7.21 3.94
N GLY A 85 19.89 8.49 4.25
CA GLY A 85 20.86 9.56 4.03
C GLY A 85 22.13 9.46 4.89
N LYS A 86 22.08 8.81 6.06
CA LYS A 86 23.24 8.63 6.95
C LYS A 86 24.00 7.31 6.71
N GLY A 87 23.36 6.32 6.08
CA GLY A 87 23.92 4.99 5.84
C GLY A 87 24.60 4.81 4.47
N ALA A 88 24.29 5.64 3.47
CA ALA A 88 24.91 5.55 2.14
C ALA A 88 26.35 6.12 2.08
N GLY A 89 26.86 6.71 3.16
CA GLY A 89 28.23 7.22 3.27
C GLY A 89 29.16 6.42 4.19
N ALA A 90 28.73 5.24 4.68
CA ALA A 90 29.51 4.41 5.59
C ALA A 90 29.79 2.99 5.05
N ALA A 91 29.58 2.78 3.75
CA ALA A 91 29.94 1.57 3.03
C ALA A 91 30.54 1.96 1.67
N ALA A 92 31.69 2.62 1.70
CA ALA A 92 32.67 2.78 0.63
C ALA A 92 34.03 3.05 1.28
#